data_AF-A0A8J6BKM7-F1
#
_entry.id   AF-A0A8J6BKM7-F1
#
_cell.length_a   1.000
_cell.length_b   1.000
_cell.length_c   1.000
_cell.angle_alpha   90.00
_cell.angle_beta   90.00
_cell.angle_gamma   90.00
#
_symmetry.space_group_name_H-M   'P 1'
#
loop_
_entity.id
_entity.type
_entity.pdbx_description
1 polymer ?
#
loop_
_entity_poly.entity_id
_entity_poly.type
_entity_poly.pdbx_seq_one_letter_code
_entity_poly.pdbx_strand_id
1 'polypeptide(L)'
;MDLDALEEAFNALSFKHKGIYFESRHTSPEEVEAVEDMKIRDSDVFLVTYRKSGTVWTQQILSLIFNEGHRNGTEHVDTWLRMPWIEYDTHEFDFKSRPSPRLFTSHLPYYLMPSDVRFRMGKSGTLHEPIIRGIHPVLLSSSSVDIINVNIKMDSSSDELK
;
A
#
# COMPACT_ATOMS: atom_id res chain seq x y z
N MET A 1 -21.04 28.55 4.33
CA MET A 1 -20.43 27.73 5.39
C MET A 1 -19.27 28.55 5.91
N ASP A 2 -19.30 28.95 7.18
CA ASP A 2 -18.27 29.78 7.78
C ASP A 2 -17.01 28.95 8.09
N LEU A 3 -15.85 29.60 8.16
CA LEU A 3 -14.55 28.96 8.39
C LEU A 3 -14.53 28.19 9.71
N ASP A 4 -15.16 28.73 10.75
CA ASP A 4 -15.24 28.09 12.08
C ASP A 4 -15.98 26.74 12.01
N ALA A 5 -17.07 26.68 11.24
CA ALA A 5 -17.85 25.44 11.06
C ALA A 5 -17.08 24.40 10.22
N LEU A 6 -16.25 24.84 9.28
CA LEU A 6 -15.35 23.97 8.53
C LEU A 6 -14.24 23.40 9.41
N GLU A 7 -13.66 24.22 10.28
CA GLU A 7 -12.61 23.82 11.19
C GLU A 7 -13.14 22.84 12.25
N GLU A 8 -14.31 23.11 12.82
CA GLU A 8 -14.99 22.18 13.72
C GLU A 8 -15.28 20.84 13.04
N ALA A 9 -15.80 20.86 11.81
CA ALA A 9 -16.06 19.65 11.03
C ALA A 9 -14.76 18.88 10.71
N PHE A 10 -13.69 19.58 10.34
CA PHE A 10 -12.39 18.97 10.06
C PHE A 10 -11.80 18.31 11.32
N ASN A 11 -11.85 18.99 12.45
CA ASN A 11 -11.36 18.45 13.73
C ASN A 11 -12.24 17.29 14.24
N ALA A 12 -13.54 17.28 13.93
CA ALA A 12 -14.42 16.18 14.27
C ALA A 12 -14.19 14.93 13.40
N LEU A 13 -13.71 15.11 12.16
CA LEU A 13 -13.53 14.04 11.19
C LEU A 13 -12.07 13.59 11.01
N SER A 14 -11.14 14.23 11.71
CA SER A 14 -9.72 13.90 11.61
C SER A 14 -9.01 13.84 12.95
N PHE A 15 -7.91 13.11 12.98
CA PHE A 15 -6.97 13.12 14.10
C PHE A 15 -5.55 13.25 13.59
N LYS A 16 -4.65 13.77 14.44
CA LYS A 16 -3.24 13.92 14.12
C LYS A 16 -2.43 12.81 14.77
N HIS A 17 -1.65 12.07 13.98
CA HIS A 17 -0.73 11.04 14.46
C HIS A 17 0.65 11.22 13.82
N LYS A 18 1.71 11.26 14.66
CA LYS A 18 3.11 11.45 14.25
C LYS A 18 3.33 12.57 13.20
N GLY A 19 2.53 13.63 13.25
CA GLY A 19 2.64 14.81 12.37
C GLY A 19 1.71 14.82 11.15
N ILE A 20 0.93 13.77 10.90
CA ILE A 20 0.00 13.64 9.76
C ILE A 20 -1.45 13.59 10.24
N TYR A 21 -2.35 14.16 9.44
CA TYR A 21 -3.80 14.05 9.66
C TYR A 21 -4.39 12.82 8.96
N PHE A 22 -5.15 12.06 9.73
CA PHE A 22 -5.89 10.88 9.28
C PHE A 22 -7.39 11.12 9.40
N GLU A 23 -8.17 10.44 8.60
CA GLU A 23 -9.64 10.52 8.64
C GLU A 23 -10.17 9.52 9.66
N SER A 24 -10.78 10.03 10.74
CA SER A 24 -11.22 9.23 11.90
C SER A 24 -12.29 8.19 11.56
N ARG A 25 -12.91 8.27 10.38
CA ARG A 25 -13.91 7.29 9.91
C ARG A 25 -13.29 6.00 9.39
N HIS A 26 -12.05 6.07 8.90
CA HIS A 26 -11.39 4.95 8.23
C HIS A 26 -10.32 4.33 9.10
N THR A 27 -9.84 5.03 10.12
CA THR A 27 -8.81 4.49 10.99
C THR A 27 -8.78 5.14 12.37
N SER A 28 -8.06 4.53 13.30
CA SER A 28 -7.73 5.02 14.64
C SER A 28 -6.21 5.20 14.82
N PRO A 29 -5.76 6.02 15.78
CA PRO A 29 -4.33 6.12 16.12
C PRO A 29 -3.68 4.76 16.42
N GLU A 30 -4.42 3.87 17.08
CA GLU A 30 -3.97 2.52 17.47
C GLU A 30 -3.73 1.63 16.25
N GLU A 31 -4.60 1.69 15.24
CA GLU A 31 -4.42 0.95 13.98
C GLU A 31 -3.21 1.46 13.19
N VAL A 32 -3.05 2.78 13.09
CA VAL A 32 -1.88 3.38 12.42
C VAL A 32 -0.59 2.96 13.12
N GLU A 33 -0.59 2.85 14.44
CA GLU A 33 0.56 2.35 15.21
C GLU A 33 0.79 0.85 14.98
N ALA A 34 -0.28 0.04 14.92
CA ALA A 34 -0.20 -1.40 14.66
C ALA A 34 0.40 -1.75 13.28
N VAL A 35 0.35 -0.83 12.30
CA VAL A 35 1.02 -1.00 11.00
C VAL A 35 2.52 -1.24 11.16
N GLU A 36 3.16 -0.60 12.14
CA GLU A 36 4.61 -0.69 12.35
C GLU A 36 5.08 -2.13 12.69
N ASP A 37 4.20 -2.88 13.37
CA ASP A 37 4.42 -4.26 13.85
C ASP A 37 3.86 -5.34 12.92
N MET A 38 3.26 -4.94 11.79
CA MET A 38 2.69 -5.87 10.81
C MET A 38 3.74 -6.88 10.33
N LYS A 39 3.39 -8.18 10.35
CA LYS A 39 4.27 -9.25 9.89
C LYS A 39 4.24 -9.40 8.36
N ILE A 40 5.40 -9.15 7.75
CA ILE A 40 5.60 -9.14 6.31
C ILE A 40 6.21 -10.47 5.85
N ARG A 41 5.73 -10.99 4.73
CA ARG A 41 6.30 -12.15 4.03
C ARG A 41 7.16 -11.67 2.86
N ASP A 42 8.12 -12.49 2.45
CA ASP A 42 8.96 -12.18 1.29
C ASP A 42 8.16 -12.06 -0.01
N SER A 43 7.04 -12.78 -0.11
CA SER A 43 6.13 -12.72 -1.27
C SER A 43 5.18 -11.53 -1.27
N ASP A 44 5.17 -10.69 -0.23
CA ASP A 44 4.19 -9.59 -0.14
C ASP A 44 4.52 -8.46 -1.10
N VAL A 45 3.48 -7.83 -1.62
CA VAL A 45 3.58 -6.73 -2.59
C VAL A 45 2.83 -5.52 -2.05
N PHE A 46 3.54 -4.39 -1.99
CA PHE A 46 3.01 -3.12 -1.53
C PHE A 46 2.89 -2.13 -2.68
N LEU A 47 1.69 -1.58 -2.86
CA LEU A 47 1.46 -0.41 -3.68
C LEU A 47 1.42 0.83 -2.78
N VAL A 48 2.52 1.58 -2.75
CA VAL A 48 2.62 2.83 -1.97
C VAL A 48 2.52 4.02 -2.90
N THR A 49 1.53 4.88 -2.71
CA THR A 49 1.28 6.04 -3.58
C THR A 49 0.81 7.26 -2.79
N TYR A 50 0.73 8.42 -3.42
CA TYR A 50 0.06 9.59 -2.84
C TYR A 50 -1.45 9.55 -3.09
N ARG A 51 -2.25 10.17 -2.21
CA ARG A 51 -3.71 10.24 -2.39
C ARG A 51 -4.04 10.85 -3.75
N LYS A 52 -4.99 10.23 -4.46
CA LYS A 52 -5.49 10.65 -5.78
C LYS A 52 -4.50 10.52 -6.96
N SER A 53 -3.35 9.85 -6.80
CA SER A 53 -2.36 9.65 -7.90
C SER A 53 -2.65 8.45 -8.81
N GLY A 54 -3.90 8.01 -8.93
CA GLY A 54 -4.27 6.84 -9.75
C GLY A 54 -4.17 5.48 -9.05
N THR A 55 -4.14 5.43 -7.71
CA THR A 55 -3.98 4.18 -6.93
C THR A 55 -4.96 3.08 -7.33
N VAL A 56 -6.24 3.42 -7.50
CA VAL A 56 -7.29 2.44 -7.83
C VAL A 56 -7.01 1.76 -9.17
N TRP A 57 -6.54 2.51 -10.17
CA TRP A 57 -6.23 1.94 -11.47
C TRP A 57 -5.04 0.97 -11.38
N THR A 58 -4.00 1.32 -10.63
CA THR A 58 -2.87 0.43 -10.38
C THR A 58 -3.27 -0.81 -9.57
N GLN A 59 -4.14 -0.67 -8.57
CA GLN A 59 -4.66 -1.82 -7.81
C GLN A 59 -5.37 -2.83 -8.73
N GLN A 60 -6.16 -2.33 -9.69
CA GLN A 60 -6.83 -3.18 -10.68
C GLN A 60 -5.84 -3.92 -11.56
N ILE A 61 -4.84 -3.22 -12.09
CA ILE A 61 -3.79 -3.83 -12.92
C ILE A 61 -3.04 -4.92 -12.15
N LEU A 62 -2.58 -4.60 -10.93
CA LEU A 62 -1.86 -5.56 -10.09
C LEU A 62 -2.72 -6.78 -9.77
N SER A 63 -3.99 -6.57 -9.43
CA SER A 63 -4.90 -7.69 -9.15
C SER A 63 -5.08 -8.62 -10.35
N LEU A 64 -5.15 -8.08 -11.57
CA LEU A 64 -5.25 -8.89 -12.78
C LEU A 64 -3.94 -9.64 -13.05
N ILE A 65 -2.79 -8.98 -12.87
CA ILE A 65 -1.46 -9.57 -13.03
C ILE A 65 -1.27 -10.77 -12.11
N PHE A 66 -1.59 -10.62 -10.82
CA PHE A 66 -1.41 -11.68 -9.83
C PHE A 66 -2.48 -12.78 -9.88
N ASN A 67 -3.57 -12.57 -10.62
CA ASN A 67 -4.57 -13.59 -10.92
C ASN A 67 -4.40 -14.15 -12.35
N GLU A 68 -3.19 -14.08 -12.91
CA GLU A 68 -2.82 -14.60 -14.25
C GLU A 68 -3.72 -14.08 -15.39
N GLY A 69 -4.24 -12.86 -15.25
CA GLY A 69 -5.17 -12.25 -16.20
C GLY A 69 -6.57 -12.86 -16.17
N HIS A 70 -6.84 -13.86 -15.32
CA HIS A 70 -8.17 -14.43 -15.14
C HIS A 70 -9.05 -13.44 -14.37
N ARG A 71 -10.24 -13.15 -14.92
CA ARG A 71 -11.29 -12.42 -14.20
C ARG A 71 -12.05 -13.30 -13.21
N ASN A 72 -11.99 -14.62 -13.43
CA ASN A 72 -12.59 -15.62 -12.57
C ASN A 72 -12.07 -15.43 -11.14
N GLY A 73 -12.96 -14.97 -10.25
CA GLY A 73 -12.64 -14.72 -8.84
C GLY A 73 -12.30 -13.26 -8.47
N THR A 74 -12.12 -12.35 -9.43
CA THR A 74 -11.90 -10.89 -9.17
C THR A 74 -13.08 -10.01 -9.59
N GLU A 75 -13.97 -10.51 -10.45
CA GLU A 75 -15.10 -9.75 -11.02
C GLU A 75 -16.21 -9.40 -10.03
N HIS A 76 -16.33 -10.16 -8.94
CA HIS A 76 -17.32 -9.93 -7.87
C HIS A 76 -16.69 -9.50 -6.55
N VAL A 77 -15.38 -9.21 -6.55
CA VAL A 77 -14.63 -8.83 -5.35
C VAL A 77 -14.12 -7.40 -5.53
N ASP A 78 -14.50 -6.54 -4.59
CA ASP A 78 -14.08 -5.15 -4.60
C ASP A 78 -12.56 -5.00 -4.56
N THR A 79 -12.07 -3.92 -5.19
CA THR A 79 -10.64 -3.60 -5.27
C THR A 79 -9.98 -3.56 -3.88
N TRP A 80 -10.66 -2.96 -2.91
CA TRP A 80 -10.14 -2.81 -1.55
C TRP A 80 -10.10 -4.15 -0.80
N LEU A 81 -10.96 -5.13 -1.15
CA LEU A 81 -10.87 -6.49 -0.62
C LEU A 81 -9.70 -7.26 -1.25
N ARG A 82 -9.38 -7.00 -2.52
CA ARG A 82 -8.25 -7.63 -3.22
C ARG A 82 -6.90 -7.08 -2.78
N MET A 83 -6.81 -5.76 -2.61
CA MET A 83 -5.60 -5.04 -2.22
C MET A 83 -5.89 -4.10 -1.04
N PRO A 84 -6.11 -4.64 0.18
CA PRO A 84 -6.48 -3.85 1.35
C PRO A 84 -5.46 -2.77 1.68
N TRP A 85 -5.97 -1.67 2.23
CA TRP A 85 -5.18 -0.58 2.78
C TRP A 85 -4.69 -0.99 4.15
N ILE A 86 -3.39 -0.82 4.41
CA ILE A 86 -2.80 -1.24 5.69
C ILE A 86 -3.11 -0.25 6.82
N GLU A 87 -3.32 1.01 6.47
CA GLU A 87 -3.61 2.10 7.41
C GLU A 87 -5.08 2.33 7.70
N TYR A 88 -5.98 1.47 7.20
CA TYR A 88 -7.40 1.55 7.52
C TYR A 88 -7.77 0.48 8.54
N ASP A 89 -8.95 0.63 9.14
CA ASP A 89 -9.53 -0.36 10.01
C ASP A 89 -9.65 -1.69 9.23
N THR A 90 -8.94 -2.68 9.77
CA THR A 90 -8.78 -4.01 9.20
C THR A 90 -9.39 -5.07 10.09
N HIS A 91 -10.30 -4.71 11.00
CA HIS A 91 -11.05 -5.66 11.81
C HIS A 91 -11.77 -6.73 10.96
N GLU A 92 -12.12 -6.41 9.72
CA GLU A 92 -12.71 -7.35 8.75
C GLU A 92 -11.68 -8.18 7.97
N PHE A 93 -10.38 -7.89 8.08
CA PHE A 93 -9.32 -8.53 7.32
C PHE A 93 -8.34 -9.32 8.18
N ASP A 94 -8.43 -10.65 8.11
CA ASP A 94 -7.34 -11.50 8.57
C ASP A 94 -6.23 -11.57 7.51
N PHE A 95 -5.31 -10.62 7.56
CA PHE A 95 -4.13 -10.62 6.68
C PHE A 95 -3.26 -11.87 6.82
N LYS A 96 -3.31 -12.56 7.96
CA LYS A 96 -2.46 -13.72 8.23
C LYS A 96 -2.97 -14.98 7.52
N SER A 97 -4.28 -15.15 7.39
CA SER A 97 -4.85 -16.32 6.67
C SER A 97 -4.84 -16.18 5.15
N ARG A 98 -4.66 -14.98 4.61
CA ARG A 98 -4.61 -14.78 3.15
C ARG A 98 -3.48 -15.58 2.49
N PRO A 99 -3.73 -16.23 1.34
CA PRO A 99 -2.70 -16.94 0.58
C PRO A 99 -1.65 -15.95 0.05
N SER A 100 -0.43 -16.45 -0.13
CA SER A 100 0.65 -15.70 -0.78
C SER A 100 0.57 -15.86 -2.30
N PRO A 101 0.97 -14.84 -3.09
CA PRO A 101 1.43 -13.51 -2.65
C PRO A 101 0.28 -12.62 -2.14
N ARG A 102 0.51 -11.90 -1.04
CA ARG A 102 -0.47 -10.94 -0.51
C ARG A 102 -0.22 -9.56 -1.10
N LEU A 103 -1.30 -8.91 -1.51
CA LEU A 103 -1.27 -7.59 -2.11
C LEU A 103 -1.80 -6.54 -1.11
N PHE A 104 -1.06 -5.46 -0.92
CA PHE A 104 -1.39 -4.38 0.00
C PHE A 104 -1.27 -3.01 -0.66
N THR A 105 -1.99 -2.04 -0.13
CA THR A 105 -1.96 -0.65 -0.58
C THR A 105 -1.67 0.27 0.59
N SER A 106 -0.96 1.37 0.35
CA SER A 106 -0.78 2.40 1.38
C SER A 106 -0.56 3.81 0.83
N HIS A 107 -1.02 4.79 1.59
CA HIS A 107 -0.68 6.20 1.50
C HIS A 107 0.25 6.69 2.60
N LEU A 108 0.73 5.78 3.47
CA LEU A 108 1.60 6.14 4.56
C LEU A 108 2.96 6.64 4.06
N PRO A 109 3.54 7.66 4.70
CA PRO A 109 4.92 8.03 4.45
C PRO A 109 5.85 6.89 4.88
N TYR A 110 7.07 6.89 4.34
CA TYR A 110 8.10 5.90 4.64
C TYR A 110 8.25 5.60 6.14
N TYR A 111 8.25 6.61 7.00
CA TYR A 111 8.49 6.43 8.44
C TYR A 111 7.30 5.81 9.20
N LEU A 112 6.12 5.70 8.60
CA LEU A 112 4.96 5.00 9.19
C LEU A 112 4.72 3.62 8.56
N MET A 113 5.48 3.25 7.53
CA MET A 113 5.40 1.91 6.95
C MET A 113 5.88 0.83 7.92
N PRO A 114 5.45 -0.44 7.75
CA PRO A 114 5.92 -1.55 8.57
C PRO A 114 7.45 -1.60 8.63
N SER A 115 7.98 -1.84 9.82
CA SER A 115 9.42 -1.81 10.10
C SER A 115 10.25 -2.67 9.13
N ASP A 116 9.76 -3.88 8.83
CA ASP A 116 10.37 -4.80 7.87
C ASP A 116 10.39 -4.24 6.44
N VAL A 117 9.33 -3.55 6.00
CA VAL A 117 9.26 -2.91 4.67
C VAL A 117 10.27 -1.75 4.60
N ARG A 118 10.35 -0.91 5.65
CA ARG A 118 11.34 0.18 5.74
C ARG A 118 12.76 -0.35 5.60
N PHE A 119 13.10 -1.39 6.35
CA PHE A 119 14.43 -2.01 6.32
C PHE A 119 14.79 -2.56 4.93
N ARG A 120 13.84 -3.19 4.24
CA ARG A 120 14.03 -3.71 2.88
C ARG A 120 14.17 -2.60 1.84
N MET A 121 13.41 -1.52 1.97
CA MET A 121 13.54 -0.33 1.11
C MET A 121 14.89 0.39 1.30
N GLY A 122 15.38 0.48 2.54
CA GLY A 122 16.68 1.07 2.85
C GLY A 122 17.90 0.25 2.41
N LYS A 123 17.70 -1.03 2.04
CA LYS A 123 18.76 -1.95 1.58
C LYS A 123 18.94 -2.01 0.07
N SER A 124 18.19 -1.22 -0.71
CA SER A 124 18.27 -1.22 -2.18
C SER A 124 19.53 -0.52 -2.71
N GLY A 125 20.70 -1.05 -2.31
CA GLY A 125 22.04 -0.67 -2.77
C GLY A 125 22.93 -1.86 -3.14
N THR A 126 22.52 -3.12 -2.93
CA THR A 126 23.34 -4.28 -3.36
C THR A 126 22.50 -5.55 -3.65
N LEU A 127 22.44 -5.87 -4.95
CA LEU A 127 22.30 -7.13 -5.72
C LEU A 127 21.60 -8.42 -5.19
N HIS A 128 20.90 -9.03 -6.16
CA HIS A 128 20.29 -10.38 -6.29
C HIS A 128 18.79 -10.52 -5.90
N GLU A 129 18.02 -11.13 -6.82
CA GLU A 129 16.59 -10.92 -7.13
C GLU A 129 15.55 -11.47 -6.13
N PRO A 130 14.25 -11.28 -6.42
CA PRO A 130 13.37 -10.18 -6.03
C PRO A 130 12.78 -10.43 -4.62
N ILE A 131 12.24 -9.46 -3.88
CA ILE A 131 10.82 -9.05 -3.93
C ILE A 131 10.71 -7.95 -2.85
N ILE A 132 11.09 -6.73 -3.21
CA ILE A 132 10.45 -5.44 -2.89
C ILE A 132 11.15 -4.50 -3.87
N ARG A 133 10.60 -4.33 -5.09
CA ARG A 133 11.11 -3.27 -5.98
C ARG A 133 10.53 -1.94 -5.50
N GLY A 134 11.11 -1.43 -4.42
CA GLY A 134 11.00 -0.04 -4.02
C GLY A 134 11.55 0.81 -5.16
N ILE A 135 10.69 1.66 -5.70
CA ILE A 135 11.02 2.60 -6.77
C ILE A 135 12.04 3.59 -6.22
N HIS A 136 13.12 3.82 -6.97
CA HIS A 136 14.16 4.80 -6.60
C HIS A 136 13.50 6.16 -6.31
N PRO A 137 13.83 6.84 -5.20
CA PRO A 137 13.51 8.25 -5.07
C PRO A 137 14.35 9.01 -6.10
N VAL A 138 13.73 9.45 -7.20
CA VAL A 138 14.29 10.54 -7.98
C VAL A 138 14.13 11.78 -7.11
N LEU A 139 15.22 12.21 -6.49
CA LEU A 139 15.30 13.50 -5.82
C LEU A 139 15.12 14.62 -6.86
N LEU A 140 13.88 15.07 -7.07
CA LEU A 140 13.63 16.32 -7.79
C LEU A 140 12.50 17.13 -7.15
N SER A 141 12.92 18.24 -6.54
CA SER A 141 12.21 19.51 -6.39
C SER A 141 10.98 19.56 -5.47
N SER A 142 11.02 20.55 -4.56
CA SER A 142 10.12 20.85 -3.44
C SER A 142 8.67 21.22 -3.80
N SER A 143 8.16 20.82 -4.95
CA SER A 143 6.81 21.16 -5.40
C SER A 143 6.45 20.43 -6.69
N SER A 144 6.39 19.10 -6.72
CA SER A 144 5.83 18.34 -7.85
C SER A 144 5.45 16.92 -7.49
N VAL A 145 4.40 16.44 -8.16
CA VAL A 145 3.69 15.17 -7.98
C VAL A 145 4.63 13.96 -8.04
N ASP A 146 4.69 13.17 -6.98
CA ASP A 146 5.32 11.84 -6.99
C ASP A 146 4.42 10.84 -7.74
N ILE A 147 4.50 10.81 -9.07
CA ILE A 147 4.04 9.64 -9.82
C ILE A 147 5.12 8.57 -9.68
N ILE A 148 4.92 7.69 -8.71
CA ILE A 148 5.77 6.52 -8.49
C ILE A 148 5.53 5.54 -9.66
N ASN A 149 6.50 5.48 -10.57
CA ASN A 149 6.45 4.75 -11.84
C ASN A 149 6.50 3.24 -11.61
N VAL A 150 5.41 2.52 -11.90
CA VAL A 150 5.25 1.08 -11.64
C VAL A 150 5.94 0.28 -12.74
N ASN A 151 7.08 -0.35 -12.44
CA ASN A 151 7.80 -1.21 -13.39
C ASN A 151 7.77 -2.66 -12.90
N ILE A 152 6.83 -3.45 -13.43
CA ILE A 152 6.61 -4.85 -13.08
C ILE A 152 7.47 -5.70 -14.00
N LYS A 153 8.50 -6.36 -13.46
CA LYS A 153 9.18 -7.45 -14.17
C LYS A 153 8.57 -8.76 -13.67
N MET A 154 7.69 -9.34 -14.48
CA MET A 154 7.20 -10.70 -14.31
C MET A 154 8.37 -11.65 -14.59
N ASP A 155 8.64 -12.57 -13.67
CA ASP A 155 9.58 -13.64 -13.95
C ASP A 155 8.86 -14.71 -14.79
N SER A 156 9.23 -14.84 -16.05
CA SER A 156 8.73 -15.93 -16.90
C SER A 156 9.49 -17.20 -16.54
N SER A 157 9.17 -17.82 -15.41
CA SER A 157 9.60 -19.19 -15.15
C SER A 157 8.69 -20.16 -15.90
N SER A 158 8.74 -20.11 -17.23
CA SER A 158 8.42 -21.26 -18.06
C SER A 158 9.68 -22.13 -18.07
N ASP A 159 9.82 -23.03 -17.11
CA ASP A 159 10.58 -24.27 -17.27
C ASP A 159 10.36 -25.20 -16.08
N GLU A 160 10.24 -26.50 -16.40
CA GLU A 160 10.11 -27.68 -15.53
C GLU A 160 8.69 -28.14 -15.13
N LEU A 161 7.92 -28.55 -16.14
CA LEU A 161 7.13 -29.78 -16.04
C LEU A 161 7.95 -30.93 -16.67
N LYS A 162 8.43 -31.85 -15.84
CA LYS A 162 8.79 -33.22 -16.24
C LYS A 162 7.69 -34.16 -15.81
#